data_AF-A0A7S3B5C0-F1
#
_entry.id   AF-A0A7S3B5C0-F1
#
_cell.length_a   1.000
_cell.length_b   1.000
_cell.length_c   1.000
_cell.angle_alpha   90.00
_cell.angle_beta   90.00
_cell.angle_gamma   90.00
#
_symmetry.space_group_name_H-M   'P 1'
#
loop_
_entity.id
_entity.type
_entity.pdbx_description
1 polymer ?
#
loop_
_entity_poly.entity_id
_entity_poly.type
_entity_poly.pdbx_seq_one_letter_code
_entity_poly.pdbx_strand_id
1 'polypeptide(L)'
;ASLPELPVLHLKDCSYAQFAVPRDAALVKVLVEGCSDVTLQLEGCAVRTETLELWKCERVAVRVVGTSGTEQAEGRSGAEGGAEGGAAGTRLATVQLDLSTGVELEFERAESVGQVVQAGVRALRVSFGDLPGVQMTEGYDELKQRFPDANDRTDQFVSRLEDGRVVTERLLRLANDFPTTEREQVAAAADKQRAREAAAAALARAEADGSLSEKEREALRAQARLAEAGAEADTMGVGPEARAEHRKGLGNEAFKAKEYTQAAVLYTEAIELDGSLHVVYANRAACFLQMREFDKALADCRTCQAMAPDYVKAHFREGMALMELAKVPGADKGCYAEAARAFSKTLDLDPNNAAAKSSLQIASAMAAKAAREGQ
;
A
#
# COMPACT_ATOMS: atom_id res chain seq x y z
N ALA A 1 -20.13 -10.87 -0.90
CA ALA A 1 -20.17 -12.09 -1.72
C ALA A 1 -21.24 -11.92 -2.79
N SER A 2 -20.81 -11.77 -4.04
CA SER A 2 -21.55 -12.01 -5.30
C SER A 2 -20.68 -11.48 -6.44
N LEU A 3 -19.72 -12.28 -6.91
CA LEU A 3 -19.10 -12.01 -8.23
C LEU A 3 -20.04 -12.60 -9.29
N PRO A 4 -20.29 -11.93 -10.43
CA PRO A 4 -21.27 -12.35 -11.41
C PRO A 4 -20.79 -13.50 -12.29
N GLU A 5 -21.75 -14.28 -12.79
CA GLU A 5 -21.66 -15.41 -13.71
C GLU A 5 -21.24 -15.01 -15.14
N LEU A 6 -20.20 -14.20 -15.31
CA LEU A 6 -19.64 -13.92 -16.63
C LEU A 6 -18.54 -14.96 -16.93
N PRO A 7 -18.45 -15.49 -18.17
CA PRO A 7 -17.41 -16.45 -18.53
C PRO A 7 -16.02 -15.82 -18.62
N VAL A 8 -14.99 -16.60 -18.31
CA VAL A 8 -13.60 -16.32 -18.69
C VAL A 8 -13.37 -16.97 -20.04
N LEU A 9 -12.89 -16.21 -21.04
CA LEU A 9 -12.42 -16.81 -22.28
C LEU A 9 -11.01 -17.33 -22.07
N HIS A 10 -10.82 -18.64 -22.08
CA HIS A 10 -9.51 -19.27 -21.97
C HIS A 10 -9.22 -20.09 -23.23
N LEU A 11 -8.36 -19.55 -24.10
CA LEU A 11 -7.79 -20.29 -25.22
C LEU A 11 -6.55 -21.00 -24.71
N LYS A 12 -6.55 -22.33 -24.71
CA LYS A 12 -5.46 -23.13 -24.16
C LYS A 12 -4.96 -24.15 -25.16
N ASP A 13 -3.65 -24.20 -25.35
CA ASP A 13 -2.95 -25.19 -26.20
C ASP A 13 -3.56 -25.28 -27.62
N CYS A 14 -4.07 -24.16 -28.13
CA CYS A 14 -4.69 -24.07 -29.45
C CYS A 14 -3.60 -23.79 -30.51
N SER A 15 -3.74 -24.39 -31.69
CA SER A 15 -2.81 -24.13 -32.80
C SER A 15 -3.51 -23.95 -34.13
N TYR A 16 -2.98 -23.08 -34.99
CA TYR A 16 -3.48 -22.84 -36.35
C TYR A 16 -4.98 -22.50 -36.38
N ALA A 17 -5.41 -21.63 -35.45
CA ALA A 17 -6.82 -21.35 -35.21
C ALA A 17 -7.12 -19.85 -35.24
N GLN A 18 -8.34 -19.52 -35.62
CA GLN A 18 -8.85 -18.15 -35.61
C GLN A 18 -10.11 -18.10 -34.75
N PHE A 19 -10.16 -17.13 -33.83
CA PHE A 19 -11.27 -16.91 -32.92
C PHE A 19 -11.77 -15.48 -33.06
N ALA A 20 -13.09 -15.30 -32.99
CA ALA A 20 -13.72 -13.99 -32.92
C ALA A 20 -14.69 -13.96 -31.75
N VAL A 21 -14.59 -12.92 -30.92
CA VAL A 21 -15.49 -12.65 -29.80
C VAL A 21 -16.42 -11.52 -30.22
N PRO A 22 -17.72 -11.81 -30.40
CA PRO A 22 -18.67 -10.83 -30.89
C PRO A 22 -19.02 -9.79 -29.81
N ARG A 23 -19.57 -8.66 -30.25
CA ARG A 23 -19.92 -7.50 -29.42
C ARG A 23 -20.86 -7.79 -28.25
N ASP A 24 -21.78 -8.72 -28.43
CA ASP A 24 -22.76 -9.12 -27.43
C ASP A 24 -22.18 -10.01 -26.32
N ALA A 25 -20.93 -10.45 -26.46
CA ALA A 25 -20.24 -11.18 -25.42
C ALA A 25 -19.81 -10.26 -24.26
N ALA A 26 -20.10 -10.69 -23.05
CA ALA A 26 -19.59 -10.11 -21.81
C ALA A 26 -18.67 -11.13 -21.12
N LEU A 27 -17.39 -10.80 -21.02
CA LEU A 27 -16.35 -11.64 -20.43
C LEU A 27 -15.88 -11.05 -19.11
N VAL A 28 -15.46 -11.90 -18.18
CA VAL A 28 -14.70 -11.43 -17.00
C VAL A 28 -13.31 -11.00 -17.44
N LYS A 29 -12.63 -11.89 -18.17
CA LYS A 29 -11.21 -11.81 -18.51
C LYS A 29 -10.94 -12.64 -19.77
N VAL A 30 -9.89 -12.29 -20.51
CA VAL A 30 -9.37 -13.08 -21.62
C VAL A 30 -8.00 -13.63 -21.27
N LEU A 31 -7.81 -14.94 -21.43
CA LEU A 31 -6.55 -15.64 -21.22
C LEU A 31 -6.23 -16.50 -22.45
N VAL A 32 -5.02 -16.36 -22.97
CA VAL A 32 -4.47 -17.16 -24.07
C VAL A 32 -3.18 -17.80 -23.57
N GLU A 33 -3.15 -19.13 -23.49
CA GLU A 33 -2.06 -19.86 -22.84
C GLU A 33 -1.59 -21.01 -23.74
N GLY A 34 -0.28 -21.08 -24.00
CA GLY A 34 0.31 -22.19 -24.75
C GLY A 34 -0.12 -22.26 -26.22
N CYS A 35 -0.66 -21.17 -26.76
CA CYS A 35 -1.19 -21.14 -28.12
C CYS A 35 -0.11 -20.83 -29.16
N SER A 36 -0.24 -21.39 -30.36
CA SER A 36 0.71 -21.19 -31.47
C SER A 36 0.01 -20.90 -32.79
N ASP A 37 0.42 -19.89 -33.55
CA ASP A 37 -0.23 -19.55 -34.84
C ASP A 37 -1.74 -19.29 -34.67
N VAL A 38 -2.11 -18.49 -33.66
CA VAL A 38 -3.50 -18.17 -33.34
C VAL A 38 -3.80 -16.70 -33.57
N THR A 39 -4.96 -16.43 -34.15
CA THR A 39 -5.53 -15.06 -34.23
C THR A 39 -6.78 -14.98 -33.37
N LEU A 40 -6.87 -13.94 -32.53
CA LEU A 40 -8.04 -13.61 -31.72
C LEU A 40 -8.53 -12.21 -32.06
N GLN A 41 -9.80 -12.08 -32.45
CA GLN A 41 -10.45 -10.81 -32.69
C GLN A 41 -11.46 -10.51 -31.57
N LEU A 42 -11.34 -9.35 -30.92
CA LEU A 42 -12.30 -8.83 -29.94
C LEU A 42 -13.10 -7.70 -30.59
N GLU A 43 -14.37 -7.95 -30.88
CA GLU A 43 -15.22 -7.05 -31.68
C GLU A 43 -16.17 -6.25 -30.80
N GLY A 44 -15.65 -5.28 -30.05
CA GLY A 44 -16.50 -4.45 -29.18
C GLY A 44 -17.12 -5.20 -27.99
N CYS A 45 -16.63 -6.40 -27.65
CA CYS A 45 -17.06 -7.15 -26.48
C CYS A 45 -16.64 -6.47 -25.16
N ALA A 46 -17.43 -6.64 -24.11
CA ALA A 46 -17.11 -6.12 -22.79
C ALA A 46 -16.18 -7.09 -22.04
N VAL A 47 -15.04 -6.60 -21.54
CA VAL A 47 -14.14 -7.36 -20.65
C VAL A 47 -14.13 -6.68 -19.29
N ARG A 48 -14.77 -7.30 -18.28
CA ARG A 48 -15.03 -6.66 -16.99
C ARG A 48 -13.77 -6.29 -16.21
N THR A 49 -12.73 -7.12 -16.24
CA THR A 49 -11.45 -6.79 -15.60
C THR A 49 -10.58 -5.90 -16.49
N GLU A 50 -11.03 -5.59 -17.72
CA GLU A 50 -10.27 -4.89 -18.74
C GLU A 50 -8.85 -5.46 -18.90
N THR A 51 -8.72 -6.79 -18.73
CA THR A 51 -7.43 -7.50 -18.72
C THR A 51 -7.42 -8.59 -19.79
N LEU A 52 -6.35 -8.59 -20.58
CA LEU A 52 -5.97 -9.65 -21.50
C LEU A 52 -4.63 -10.23 -21.08
N GLU A 53 -4.51 -11.55 -21.05
CA GLU A 53 -3.29 -12.24 -20.67
C GLU A 53 -2.84 -13.23 -21.75
N LEU A 54 -1.58 -13.16 -22.21
CA LEU A 54 -0.95 -14.10 -23.14
C LEU A 54 0.30 -14.74 -22.51
N TRP A 55 0.27 -16.06 -22.33
CA TRP A 55 1.28 -16.78 -21.56
C TRP A 55 1.85 -17.92 -22.41
N LYS A 56 3.17 -17.94 -22.60
CA LYS A 56 3.89 -19.03 -23.31
C LYS A 56 3.36 -19.28 -24.72
N CYS A 57 3.05 -18.21 -25.44
CA CYS A 57 2.49 -18.25 -26.79
C CYS A 57 3.55 -18.02 -27.87
N GLU A 58 3.30 -18.52 -29.07
CA GLU A 58 4.16 -18.34 -30.24
C GLU A 58 3.35 -17.88 -31.46
N ARG A 59 3.71 -16.76 -32.10
CA ARG A 59 2.99 -16.24 -33.28
C ARG A 59 1.49 -16.06 -33.02
N VAL A 60 1.15 -15.28 -31.99
CA VAL A 60 -0.24 -14.97 -31.64
C VAL A 60 -0.56 -13.53 -31.99
N ALA A 61 -1.64 -13.32 -32.76
CA ALA A 61 -2.15 -12.01 -33.10
C ALA A 61 -3.47 -11.75 -32.36
N VAL A 62 -3.59 -10.61 -31.68
CA VAL A 62 -4.85 -10.16 -31.07
C VAL A 62 -5.25 -8.82 -31.67
N ARG A 63 -6.44 -8.77 -32.27
CA ARG A 63 -7.00 -7.54 -32.82
C ARG A 63 -8.18 -7.07 -31.98
N VAL A 64 -8.12 -5.83 -31.51
CA VAL A 64 -9.16 -5.16 -30.72
C VAL A 64 -9.80 -4.09 -31.59
N VAL A 65 -11.04 -4.35 -31.99
CA VAL A 65 -11.80 -3.48 -32.91
C VAL A 65 -12.84 -2.71 -32.09
N GLY A 66 -12.87 -1.39 -32.28
CA GLY A 66 -13.89 -0.52 -31.74
C GLY A 66 -15.20 -0.64 -32.52
N THR A 67 -16.29 -0.12 -31.97
CA THR A 67 -17.51 0.00 -32.77
C THR A 67 -17.34 1.16 -33.74
N SER A 68 -17.28 0.87 -35.04
CA SER A 68 -17.41 1.89 -36.08
C SER A 68 -18.75 2.62 -35.91
N GLY A 69 -18.72 3.86 -35.44
CA GLY A 69 -19.89 4.72 -35.34
C GLY A 69 -20.29 5.25 -36.72
N THR A 70 -21.10 4.48 -37.47
CA THR A 70 -22.00 5.04 -38.48
C THR A 70 -23.43 5.01 -37.92
N GLU A 71 -23.67 5.75 -36.86
CA GLU A 71 -25.01 6.25 -36.54
C GLU A 71 -24.88 7.74 -36.27
N GLN A 72 -25.25 8.52 -37.28
CA GLN A 72 -25.49 9.95 -37.13
C GLN A 72 -26.55 10.12 -36.04
N ALA A 73 -26.17 10.78 -34.95
CA ALA A 73 -27.12 11.30 -33.98
C ALA A 73 -27.91 12.45 -34.62
N GLU A 74 -28.92 12.13 -35.43
CA GLU A 74 -30.01 13.06 -35.69
C GLU A 74 -30.92 13.09 -34.46
N GLY A 75 -30.79 14.19 -33.72
CA GLY A 75 -31.87 14.87 -32.99
C GLY A 75 -32.79 14.04 -32.10
N ARG A 76 -32.68 14.24 -30.78
CA ARG A 76 -33.80 14.76 -29.99
C ARG A 76 -33.36 15.27 -28.62
N SER A 77 -33.67 16.54 -28.40
CA SER A 77 -33.71 17.22 -27.11
C SER A 77 -34.74 16.57 -26.17
N GLY A 78 -34.38 16.41 -24.90
CA GLY A 78 -35.36 16.38 -23.81
C GLY A 78 -35.15 15.32 -22.73
N ALA A 79 -35.02 15.82 -21.50
CA ALA A 79 -35.37 15.22 -20.22
C ALA A 79 -34.40 14.22 -19.53
N GLU A 80 -34.29 14.46 -18.23
CA GLU A 80 -33.51 13.77 -17.20
C GLU A 80 -33.89 12.30 -17.00
N GLY A 81 -32.91 11.51 -16.55
CA GLY A 81 -33.13 10.26 -15.81
C GLY A 81 -32.75 9.00 -16.57
N GLY A 82 -31.70 8.32 -16.11
CA GLY A 82 -31.41 6.93 -16.47
C GLY A 82 -29.98 6.72 -16.94
N ALA A 83 -29.20 5.99 -16.14
CA ALA A 83 -27.96 5.39 -16.58
C ALA A 83 -28.26 4.37 -17.69
N GLU A 84 -28.03 4.73 -18.95
CA GLU A 84 -27.99 3.80 -20.07
C GLU A 84 -26.62 3.88 -20.75
N GLY A 85 -25.95 2.73 -20.76
CA GLY A 85 -24.60 2.55 -21.31
C GLY A 85 -24.57 2.80 -22.81
N GLY A 86 -23.96 3.92 -23.19
CA GLY A 86 -23.46 4.11 -24.55
C GLY A 86 -22.37 3.08 -24.83
N ALA A 87 -22.52 2.33 -25.92
CA ALA A 87 -21.65 1.24 -26.29
C ALA A 87 -20.20 1.69 -26.51
N ALA A 88 -19.38 1.59 -25.47
CA ALA A 88 -17.93 1.70 -25.59
C ALA A 88 -17.38 0.39 -26.19
N GLY A 89 -16.57 0.48 -27.25
CA GLY A 89 -15.84 -0.67 -27.78
C GLY A 89 -14.93 -1.33 -26.73
N THR A 90 -14.36 -2.49 -27.06
CA THR A 90 -13.51 -3.25 -26.13
C THR A 90 -12.36 -2.39 -25.63
N ARG A 91 -12.27 -2.24 -24.30
CA ARG A 91 -11.19 -1.52 -23.62
C ARG A 91 -10.43 -2.47 -22.71
N LEU A 92 -9.10 -2.40 -22.76
CA LEU A 92 -8.19 -3.15 -21.92
C LEU A 92 -7.32 -2.18 -21.12
N ALA A 93 -7.57 -2.05 -19.83
CA ALA A 93 -6.70 -1.29 -18.94
C ALA A 93 -5.28 -1.88 -18.94
N THR A 94 -5.15 -3.20 -18.99
CA THR A 94 -3.85 -3.88 -18.98
C THR A 94 -3.83 -5.09 -19.90
N VAL A 95 -2.80 -5.19 -20.73
CA VAL A 95 -2.42 -6.44 -21.40
C VAL A 95 -1.18 -7.00 -20.71
N GLN A 96 -1.23 -8.24 -20.24
CA GLN A 96 -0.08 -8.92 -19.64
C GLN A 96 0.44 -10.01 -20.57
N LEU A 97 1.73 -9.96 -20.85
CA LEU A 97 2.41 -10.86 -21.76
C LEU A 97 3.55 -11.55 -20.99
N ASP A 98 3.57 -12.88 -21.02
CA ASP A 98 4.59 -13.67 -20.32
C ASP A 98 5.19 -14.73 -21.25
N LEU A 99 6.52 -14.79 -21.30
CA LEU A 99 7.30 -15.84 -21.96
C LEU A 99 6.83 -16.20 -23.37
N SER A 100 6.41 -15.21 -24.15
CA SER A 100 5.80 -15.40 -25.48
C SER A 100 6.69 -14.85 -26.60
N THR A 101 6.54 -15.34 -27.82
CA THR A 101 7.30 -14.83 -28.97
C THR A 101 6.44 -14.57 -30.19
N GLY A 102 6.73 -13.50 -30.94
CA GLY A 102 5.96 -13.14 -32.13
C GLY A 102 4.53 -12.72 -31.78
N VAL A 103 4.37 -11.89 -30.75
CA VAL A 103 3.05 -11.40 -30.34
C VAL A 103 2.74 -10.12 -31.11
N GLU A 104 1.60 -10.11 -31.81
CA GLU A 104 1.09 -8.93 -32.51
C GLU A 104 -0.22 -8.47 -31.85
N LEU A 105 -0.26 -7.24 -31.35
CA LEU A 105 -1.46 -6.62 -30.80
C LEU A 105 -1.87 -5.45 -31.68
N GLU A 106 -3.06 -5.51 -32.26
CA GLU A 106 -3.60 -4.45 -33.11
C GLU A 106 -4.79 -3.81 -32.42
N PHE A 107 -4.71 -2.53 -32.13
CA PHE A 107 -5.83 -1.75 -31.59
C PHE A 107 -6.32 -0.80 -32.65
N GLU A 108 -7.62 -0.73 -32.90
CA GLU A 108 -8.18 0.29 -33.80
C GLU A 108 -7.94 1.71 -33.26
N ARG A 109 -8.10 1.89 -31.94
CA ARG A 109 -7.90 3.17 -31.25
C ARG A 109 -6.94 3.02 -30.08
N ALA A 110 -5.98 3.93 -29.97
CA ALA A 110 -4.98 3.91 -28.90
C ALA A 110 -5.56 3.95 -27.49
N GLU A 111 -6.68 4.65 -27.28
CA GLU A 111 -7.38 4.71 -25.99
C GLU A 111 -7.96 3.36 -25.51
N SER A 112 -8.00 2.36 -26.39
CA SER A 112 -8.49 1.01 -26.10
C SER A 112 -7.51 0.20 -25.27
N VAL A 113 -6.27 0.67 -25.08
CA VAL A 113 -5.28 0.06 -24.19
C VAL A 113 -4.70 1.08 -23.22
N GLY A 114 -4.67 0.74 -21.93
CA GLY A 114 -4.01 1.56 -20.91
C GLY A 114 -2.50 1.32 -20.89
N GLN A 115 -2.11 0.05 -20.72
CA GLN A 115 -0.71 -0.36 -20.64
C GLN A 115 -0.49 -1.80 -21.13
N VAL A 116 0.73 -2.08 -21.58
CA VAL A 116 1.21 -3.43 -21.90
C VAL A 116 2.33 -3.78 -20.94
N VAL A 117 2.14 -4.82 -20.14
CA VAL A 117 3.15 -5.36 -19.24
C VAL A 117 3.73 -6.63 -19.85
N GLN A 118 5.05 -6.71 -19.97
CA GLN A 118 5.74 -7.85 -20.56
C GLN A 118 6.85 -8.41 -19.67
N ALA A 119 6.98 -9.73 -19.65
CA ALA A 119 8.07 -10.48 -19.03
C ALA A 119 8.59 -11.54 -20.01
N GLY A 120 9.86 -11.46 -20.40
CA GLY A 120 10.49 -12.43 -21.30
C GLY A 120 9.85 -12.57 -22.69
N VAL A 121 9.17 -11.53 -23.19
CA VAL A 121 8.49 -11.55 -24.50
C VAL A 121 9.45 -11.16 -25.61
N ARG A 122 9.45 -11.88 -26.73
CA ARG A 122 10.36 -11.62 -27.88
C ARG A 122 9.57 -11.28 -29.13
N ALA A 123 10.08 -10.37 -29.96
CA ALA A 123 9.38 -9.92 -31.17
C ALA A 123 7.92 -9.49 -30.89
N LEU A 124 7.79 -8.50 -30.00
CA LEU A 124 6.50 -7.85 -29.70
C LEU A 124 6.22 -6.76 -30.73
N ARG A 125 4.97 -6.68 -31.22
CA ARG A 125 4.48 -5.54 -31.99
C ARG A 125 3.12 -5.12 -31.47
N VAL A 126 2.98 -3.85 -31.12
CA VAL A 126 1.70 -3.22 -30.79
C VAL A 126 1.48 -2.04 -31.72
N SER A 127 0.33 -2.01 -32.39
CA SER A 127 -0.02 -0.98 -33.37
C SER A 127 -1.40 -0.37 -33.10
N PHE A 128 -1.57 0.85 -33.59
CA PHE A 128 -2.76 1.67 -33.38
C PHE A 128 -3.29 2.18 -34.73
N GLY A 129 -4.54 1.88 -35.05
CA GLY A 129 -5.17 2.29 -36.32
C GLY A 129 -5.31 3.80 -36.46
N ASP A 130 -5.63 4.50 -35.36
CA ASP A 130 -5.74 5.96 -35.29
C ASP A 130 -4.39 6.69 -35.15
N LEU A 131 -3.30 5.96 -34.86
CA LEU A 131 -1.93 6.48 -34.75
C LEU A 131 -0.94 5.60 -35.54
N PRO A 132 -1.02 5.55 -36.89
CA PRO A 132 -0.23 4.60 -37.70
C PRO A 132 1.29 4.77 -37.62
N GLY A 133 1.77 5.94 -37.20
CA GLY A 133 3.20 6.22 -36.98
C GLY A 133 3.72 5.85 -35.60
N VAL A 134 2.86 5.38 -34.69
CA VAL A 134 3.21 5.05 -33.30
C VAL A 134 3.06 3.54 -33.10
N GLN A 135 4.13 2.89 -32.64
CA GLN A 135 4.14 1.45 -32.39
C GLN A 135 4.98 1.11 -31.16
N MET A 136 4.60 0.06 -30.43
CA MET A 136 5.44 -0.53 -29.39
C MET A 136 6.10 -1.77 -29.98
N THR A 137 7.41 -1.72 -30.21
CA THR A 137 8.17 -2.81 -30.86
C THR A 137 9.31 -3.35 -30.03
N GLU A 138 9.48 -2.84 -28.80
CA GLU A 138 10.53 -3.29 -27.90
C GLU A 138 10.14 -4.64 -27.29
N GLY A 139 10.69 -5.73 -27.82
CA GLY A 139 10.72 -7.01 -27.15
C GLY A 139 11.91 -7.08 -26.18
N TYR A 140 12.08 -8.24 -25.55
CA TYR A 140 13.11 -8.46 -24.55
C TYR A 140 14.53 -8.26 -25.10
N ASP A 141 14.80 -8.59 -26.37
CA ASP A 141 16.14 -8.42 -26.95
C ASP A 141 16.53 -6.95 -27.10
N GLU A 142 15.58 -6.09 -27.48
CA GLU A 142 15.76 -4.64 -27.52
C GLU A 142 15.87 -4.08 -26.09
N LEU A 143 15.01 -4.55 -25.18
CA LEU A 143 15.04 -4.14 -23.78
C LEU A 143 16.34 -4.54 -23.08
N LYS A 144 16.90 -5.72 -23.37
CA LYS A 144 18.17 -6.19 -22.83
C LYS A 144 19.36 -5.32 -23.27
N GLN A 145 19.27 -4.70 -24.45
CA GLN A 145 20.28 -3.72 -24.89
C GLN A 145 20.18 -2.42 -24.09
N ARG A 146 18.97 -1.97 -23.75
CA ARG A 146 18.75 -0.77 -22.91
C ARG A 146 18.99 -1.04 -21.42
N PHE A 147 18.72 -2.25 -20.96
CA PHE A 147 18.86 -2.73 -19.58
C PHE A 147 19.75 -3.99 -19.56
N PRO A 148 21.09 -3.85 -19.63
CA PRO A 148 22.01 -4.98 -19.73
C PRO A 148 21.95 -5.98 -18.59
N ASP A 149 21.43 -5.58 -17.42
CA ASP A 149 21.23 -6.39 -16.23
C ASP A 149 19.88 -7.14 -16.19
N ALA A 150 18.95 -6.85 -17.11
CA ALA A 150 17.62 -7.45 -17.12
C ALA A 150 17.62 -8.98 -17.26
N ASN A 151 16.66 -9.65 -16.65
CA ASN A 151 16.46 -11.09 -16.66
C ASN A 151 15.07 -11.42 -17.20
N ASP A 152 15.00 -12.25 -18.24
CA ASP A 152 13.76 -12.58 -18.96
C ASP A 152 12.75 -13.38 -18.14
N ARG A 153 13.14 -13.90 -16.97
CA ARG A 153 12.25 -14.66 -16.09
C ARG A 153 11.70 -13.87 -14.93
N THR A 154 12.35 -12.77 -14.54
CA THR A 154 12.04 -12.07 -13.29
C THR A 154 11.70 -10.61 -13.49
N ASP A 155 12.33 -9.96 -14.47
CA ASP A 155 12.07 -8.56 -14.75
C ASP A 155 10.84 -8.39 -15.64
N GLN A 156 10.03 -7.40 -15.28
CA GLN A 156 8.87 -7.00 -16.04
C GLN A 156 9.08 -5.59 -16.57
N PHE A 157 8.52 -5.30 -17.73
CA PHE A 157 8.54 -3.98 -18.35
C PHE A 157 7.11 -3.54 -18.62
N VAL A 158 6.84 -2.26 -18.43
CA VAL A 158 5.55 -1.65 -18.72
C VAL A 158 5.71 -0.64 -19.84
N SER A 159 4.91 -0.78 -20.89
CA SER A 159 4.82 0.14 -22.02
C SER A 159 3.47 0.87 -21.98
N ARG A 160 3.51 2.19 -22.11
CA ARG A 160 2.32 3.07 -22.10
C ARG A 160 2.43 4.08 -23.25
N LEU A 161 1.28 4.61 -23.67
CA LEU A 161 1.25 5.76 -24.57
C LEU A 161 1.11 7.03 -23.74
N GLU A 162 2.11 7.90 -23.79
CA GLU A 162 2.12 9.18 -23.09
C GLU A 162 2.43 10.29 -24.07
N ASP A 163 1.55 11.30 -24.13
CA ASP A 163 1.68 12.46 -25.03
C ASP A 163 2.01 12.07 -26.49
N GLY A 164 1.38 10.99 -26.97
CA GLY A 164 1.56 10.47 -28.33
C GLY A 164 2.86 9.70 -28.57
N ARG A 165 3.58 9.33 -27.51
CA ARG A 165 4.83 8.55 -27.58
C ARG A 165 4.76 7.29 -26.73
N VAL A 166 5.39 6.23 -27.21
CA VAL A 166 5.54 5.00 -26.43
C VAL A 166 6.64 5.20 -25.40
N VAL A 167 6.31 5.00 -24.13
CA VAL A 167 7.24 5.02 -23.02
C VAL A 167 7.28 3.61 -22.44
N THR A 168 8.48 3.01 -22.41
CA THR A 168 8.68 1.67 -21.83
C THR A 168 9.66 1.73 -20.67
N GLU A 169 9.20 1.33 -19.50
CA GLU A 169 9.94 1.41 -18.23
C GLU A 169 10.09 0.02 -17.61
N ARG A 170 11.19 -0.21 -16.89
CA ARG A 170 11.33 -1.41 -16.05
C ARG A 170 10.44 -1.27 -14.82
N LEU A 171 9.65 -2.30 -14.52
CA LEU A 171 8.91 -2.38 -13.28
C LEU A 171 9.85 -2.75 -12.13
N LEU A 172 9.77 -1.97 -11.07
CA LEU A 172 10.45 -2.18 -9.80
C LEU A 172 9.39 -2.60 -8.77
N ARG A 173 9.77 -3.44 -7.80
CA ARG A 173 8.91 -3.74 -6.65
C ARG A 173 9.43 -3.02 -5.43
N LEU A 174 8.52 -2.31 -4.76
CA LEU A 174 8.77 -1.78 -3.42
C LEU A 174 8.82 -2.93 -2.41
N ALA A 175 9.26 -2.65 -1.19
CA ALA A 175 9.38 -3.68 -0.14
C ALA A 175 8.03 -4.28 0.29
N ASN A 176 6.92 -3.62 -0.02
CA ASN A 176 5.55 -4.13 0.15
C ASN A 176 5.00 -4.84 -1.11
N ASP A 177 5.89 -5.24 -2.03
CA ASP A 177 5.61 -5.86 -3.33
C ASP A 177 4.81 -5.01 -4.34
N PHE A 178 4.53 -3.74 -4.00
CA PHE A 178 3.80 -2.83 -4.88
C PHE A 178 4.66 -2.51 -6.13
N PRO A 179 4.10 -2.69 -7.35
CA PRO A 179 4.82 -2.40 -8.59
C PRO A 179 4.89 -0.88 -8.82
N THR A 180 6.04 -0.39 -9.26
CA THR A 180 6.31 1.02 -9.55
C THR A 180 7.36 1.14 -10.66
N THR A 181 7.56 2.32 -11.24
CA THR A 181 8.74 2.62 -12.07
C THR A 181 9.71 3.58 -11.38
N GLU A 182 10.95 3.68 -11.88
CA GLU A 182 11.94 4.64 -11.38
C GLU A 182 11.40 6.08 -11.45
N ARG A 183 10.73 6.43 -12.54
CA ARG A 183 10.10 7.74 -12.72
C ARG A 183 9.01 8.01 -11.69
N GLU A 184 8.16 7.02 -11.41
CA GLU A 184 7.11 7.13 -10.38
C GLU A 184 7.73 7.30 -8.99
N GLN A 185 8.83 6.60 -8.68
CA GLN A 185 9.55 6.78 -7.42
C GLN A 185 10.18 8.18 -7.31
N VAL A 186 10.81 8.68 -8.38
CA VAL A 186 11.39 10.03 -8.42
C VAL A 186 10.30 11.09 -8.25
N ALA A 187 9.16 10.93 -8.92
CA ALA A 187 8.02 11.83 -8.78
C ALA A 187 7.45 11.81 -7.35
N ALA A 188 7.26 10.61 -6.77
CA ALA A 188 6.79 10.46 -5.40
C ALA A 188 7.76 11.08 -4.38
N ALA A 189 9.07 10.92 -4.58
CA ALA A 189 10.09 11.55 -3.76
C ALA A 189 10.04 13.08 -3.87
N ALA A 190 9.85 13.61 -5.08
CA ALA A 190 9.72 15.05 -5.31
C ALA A 190 8.45 15.62 -4.65
N ASP A 191 7.32 14.93 -4.72
CA ASP A 191 6.08 15.36 -4.07
C ASP A 191 6.20 15.29 -2.54
N LYS A 192 6.82 14.23 -1.99
CA LYS A 192 7.16 14.14 -0.56
C LYS A 192 8.05 15.30 -0.13
N GLN A 193 9.03 15.67 -0.96
CA GLN A 193 9.92 16.81 -0.70
C GLN A 193 9.16 18.15 -0.71
N ARG A 194 8.28 18.38 -1.70
CA ARG A 194 7.42 19.58 -1.73
C ARG A 194 6.50 19.66 -0.51
N ALA A 195 5.94 18.54 -0.08
CA ALA A 195 5.11 18.47 1.12
C ALA A 195 5.91 18.82 2.38
N ARG A 196 7.16 18.38 2.49
CA ARG A 196 8.08 18.76 3.58
C ARG A 196 8.34 20.25 3.61
N GLU A 197 8.71 20.83 2.47
CA GLU A 197 8.98 22.26 2.35
C GLU A 197 7.76 23.10 2.72
N ALA A 198 6.56 22.67 2.30
CA ALA A 198 5.31 23.29 2.68
C ALA A 198 5.03 23.20 4.19
N ALA A 199 5.27 22.04 4.81
CA ALA A 199 5.08 21.85 6.24
C ALA A 199 6.08 22.69 7.08
N ALA A 200 7.35 22.74 6.68
CA ALA A 200 8.37 23.55 7.32
C ALA A 200 8.05 25.06 7.21
N ALA A 201 7.59 25.50 6.04
CA ALA A 201 7.15 26.88 5.84
C ALA A 201 5.92 27.24 6.70
N ALA A 202 4.98 26.30 6.87
CA ALA A 202 3.82 26.49 7.74
C ALA A 202 4.22 26.61 9.22
N LEU A 203 5.14 25.77 9.69
CA LEU A 203 5.71 25.85 11.03
C LEU A 203 6.39 27.21 11.28
N ALA A 204 7.27 27.63 10.37
CA ALA A 204 7.99 28.90 10.51
C ALA A 204 7.03 30.10 10.60
N ARG A 205 5.92 30.07 9.86
CA ARG A 205 4.87 31.11 9.95
C ARG A 205 4.18 31.11 11.31
N ALA A 206 3.79 29.94 11.81
CA ALA A 206 3.10 29.80 13.08
C ALA A 206 3.99 30.07 14.31
N GLU A 207 5.32 29.92 14.18
CA GLU A 207 6.27 30.35 15.21
C GLU A 207 6.45 31.89 15.20
N ALA A 208 6.40 32.52 14.03
CA ALA A 208 6.58 33.97 13.89
C ALA A 208 5.39 34.79 14.36
N ASP A 209 4.16 34.30 14.21
CA ASP A 209 2.94 35.00 14.63
C ASP A 209 2.62 34.87 16.13
N GLY A 210 3.33 33.98 16.83
CA GLY A 210 3.18 33.76 18.27
C GLY A 210 1.85 33.14 18.70
N SER A 211 1.00 32.73 17.75
CA SER A 211 -0.39 32.30 17.98
C SER A 211 -0.50 30.93 18.66
N LEU A 212 0.55 30.11 18.54
CA LEU A 212 0.58 28.76 19.10
C LEU A 212 1.09 28.73 20.54
N SER A 213 0.43 27.94 21.38
CA SER A 213 0.93 27.53 22.69
C SER A 213 2.21 26.71 22.56
N GLU A 214 3.01 26.65 23.64
CA GLU A 214 4.26 25.88 23.67
C GLU A 214 4.04 24.39 23.35
N LYS A 215 2.91 23.83 23.79
CA LYS A 215 2.50 22.46 23.47
C LYS A 215 2.22 22.25 21.98
N GLU A 216 1.58 23.22 21.32
CA GLU A 216 1.31 23.17 19.89
C GLU A 216 2.61 23.33 19.08
N ARG A 217 3.51 24.21 19.49
CA ARG A 217 4.84 24.36 18.88
C ARG A 217 5.66 23.08 19.02
N GLU A 218 5.62 22.44 20.18
CA GLU A 218 6.33 21.18 20.41
C GLU A 218 5.76 20.04 19.53
N ALA A 219 4.43 19.95 19.40
CA ALA A 219 3.79 18.99 18.51
C ALA A 219 4.17 19.21 17.03
N LEU A 220 4.25 20.47 16.60
CA LEU A 220 4.53 20.85 15.22
C LEU A 220 6.04 20.70 14.89
N ARG A 221 6.92 20.93 15.86
CA ARG A 221 8.35 20.57 15.79
C ARG A 221 8.56 19.05 15.75
N ALA A 222 7.80 18.30 16.55
CA ALA A 222 7.81 16.84 16.50
C ALA A 222 7.36 16.32 15.13
N GLN A 223 6.34 16.96 14.52
CA GLN A 223 5.87 16.63 13.17
C GLN A 223 6.87 17.00 12.06
N ALA A 224 7.62 18.10 12.21
CA ALA A 224 8.70 18.43 11.28
C ALA A 224 9.87 17.42 11.39
N ARG A 225 10.25 17.03 12.61
CA ARG A 225 11.24 15.97 12.85
C ARG A 225 10.81 14.63 12.25
N LEU A 226 9.52 14.26 12.36
CA LEU A 226 8.93 13.08 11.69
C LEU A 226 9.19 13.10 10.18
N ALA A 227 9.01 14.26 9.54
CA ALA A 227 9.13 14.40 8.10
C ALA A 227 10.60 14.35 7.61
N GLU A 228 11.53 14.92 8.38
CA GLU A 228 12.99 14.92 8.12
C GLU A 228 13.63 13.55 8.38
N ALA A 229 13.28 12.89 9.49
CA ALA A 229 13.71 11.53 9.79
C ALA A 229 13.19 10.53 8.73
N GLY A 230 11.95 10.66 8.30
CA GLY A 230 11.45 9.90 7.14
C GLY A 230 12.22 10.14 5.83
N ALA A 231 13.06 11.19 5.72
CA ALA A 231 13.93 11.48 4.57
C ALA A 231 15.27 10.74 4.64
N GLU A 232 15.93 10.78 5.79
CA GLU A 232 17.21 10.09 6.01
C GLU A 232 17.06 8.56 5.91
N ALA A 233 15.87 8.05 6.25
CA ALA A 233 15.57 6.63 6.08
C ALA A 233 15.49 6.25 4.58
N ASP A 234 15.03 7.13 3.70
CA ASP A 234 14.93 6.82 2.27
C ASP A 234 16.29 6.88 1.55
N THR A 235 17.29 7.59 2.10
CA THR A 235 18.62 7.74 1.46
C THR A 235 19.61 6.61 1.76
N MET A 236 19.36 5.77 2.77
CA MET A 236 20.33 4.76 3.21
C MET A 236 20.39 3.47 2.37
N GLY A 237 19.49 3.27 1.38
CA GLY A 237 19.53 2.10 0.49
C GLY A 237 19.39 0.73 1.18
N VAL A 238 18.95 0.70 2.43
CA VAL A 238 18.72 -0.51 3.23
C VAL A 238 17.23 -0.84 3.32
N GLY A 239 16.91 -2.14 3.40
CA GLY A 239 15.54 -2.66 3.52
C GLY A 239 14.76 -2.04 4.70
N PRO A 240 13.41 -2.02 4.64
CA PRO A 240 12.56 -1.38 5.65
C PRO A 240 12.81 -1.91 7.07
N GLU A 241 13.18 -3.18 7.23
CA GLU A 241 13.46 -3.79 8.55
C GLU A 241 14.69 -3.16 9.21
N ALA A 242 15.77 -2.98 8.45
CA ALA A 242 16.99 -2.34 8.95
C ALA A 242 16.75 -0.86 9.30
N ARG A 243 15.88 -0.20 8.54
CA ARG A 243 15.48 1.20 8.81
C ARG A 243 14.59 1.29 10.05
N ALA A 244 13.66 0.37 10.23
CA ALA A 244 12.84 0.27 11.43
C ALA A 244 13.70 0.03 12.68
N GLU A 245 14.69 -0.86 12.58
CA GLU A 245 15.64 -1.13 13.66
C GLU A 245 16.50 0.09 14.02
N HIS A 246 16.96 0.84 13.00
CA HIS A 246 17.66 2.10 13.20
C HIS A 246 16.78 3.15 13.91
N ARG A 247 15.53 3.33 13.45
CA ARG A 247 14.55 4.25 14.08
C ARG A 247 14.24 3.85 15.52
N LYS A 248 14.08 2.55 15.79
CA LYS A 248 13.97 2.02 17.16
C LYS A 248 15.21 2.37 17.99
N GLY A 249 16.41 2.24 17.42
CA GLY A 249 17.67 2.63 18.04
C GLY A 249 17.68 4.10 18.49
N LEU A 250 17.37 5.01 17.57
CA LEU A 250 17.25 6.45 17.86
C LEU A 250 16.16 6.74 18.90
N GLY A 251 15.00 6.06 18.81
CA GLY A 251 13.94 6.18 19.81
C GLY A 251 14.40 5.78 21.21
N ASN A 252 15.24 4.74 21.33
CA ASN A 252 15.83 4.34 22.60
C ASN A 252 16.81 5.39 23.15
N GLU A 253 17.58 6.05 22.28
CA GLU A 253 18.50 7.12 22.67
C GLU A 253 17.75 8.37 23.15
N ALA A 254 16.75 8.82 22.41
CA ALA A 254 15.86 9.92 22.81
C ALA A 254 15.14 9.61 24.13
N PHE A 255 14.70 8.37 24.33
CA PHE A 255 14.08 7.95 25.60
C PHE A 255 15.06 8.05 26.78
N LYS A 256 16.32 7.64 26.59
CA LYS A 256 17.38 7.79 27.62
C LYS A 256 17.68 9.26 27.92
N ALA A 257 17.59 10.13 26.91
CA ALA A 257 17.70 11.58 27.05
C ALA A 257 16.47 12.24 27.70
N LYS A 258 15.41 11.47 28.01
CA LYS A 258 14.12 11.93 28.54
C LYS A 258 13.33 12.81 27.55
N GLU A 259 13.65 12.76 26.28
CA GLU A 259 12.93 13.43 25.20
C GLU A 259 11.73 12.57 24.75
N TYR A 260 10.75 12.42 25.64
CA TYR A 260 9.69 11.41 25.46
C TYR A 260 8.81 11.66 24.22
N THR A 261 8.55 12.93 23.88
CA THR A 261 7.83 13.31 22.65
C THR A 261 8.57 12.83 21.41
N GLN A 262 9.88 13.08 21.34
CA GLN A 262 10.73 12.67 20.22
C GLN A 262 10.92 11.16 20.16
N ALA A 263 11.07 10.50 21.31
CA ALA A 263 11.13 9.04 21.37
C ALA A 263 9.84 8.40 20.86
N ALA A 264 8.66 8.91 21.23
CA ALA A 264 7.38 8.42 20.74
C ALA A 264 7.23 8.58 19.22
N VAL A 265 7.73 9.69 18.68
CA VAL A 265 7.84 9.93 17.23
C VAL A 265 8.69 8.87 16.54
N LEU A 266 9.92 8.66 17.00
CA LEU A 266 10.85 7.71 16.38
C LEU A 266 10.35 6.27 16.47
N TYR A 267 9.68 5.89 17.56
CA TYR A 267 9.02 4.60 17.65
C TYR A 267 7.82 4.46 16.71
N THR A 268 7.10 5.56 16.43
CA THR A 268 5.99 5.54 15.47
C THR A 268 6.50 5.29 14.06
N GLU A 269 7.59 5.95 13.65
CA GLU A 269 8.24 5.69 12.37
C GLU A 269 8.74 4.25 12.26
N ALA A 270 9.32 3.70 13.33
CA ALA A 270 9.74 2.30 13.35
C ALA A 270 8.56 1.35 13.15
N ILE A 271 7.39 1.65 13.73
CA ILE A 271 6.15 0.87 13.55
C ILE A 271 5.59 1.01 12.13
N GLU A 272 5.65 2.20 11.53
CA GLU A 272 5.20 2.43 10.15
C GLU A 272 6.07 1.70 9.13
N LEU A 273 7.37 1.56 9.41
CA LEU A 273 8.32 0.80 8.61
C LEU A 273 8.20 -0.72 8.82
N ASP A 274 8.05 -1.15 10.08
CA ASP A 274 7.86 -2.54 10.46
C ASP A 274 6.91 -2.66 11.67
N GLY A 275 5.64 -2.92 11.36
CA GLY A 275 4.59 -3.12 12.35
C GLY A 275 4.71 -4.43 13.13
N SER A 276 5.66 -5.30 12.82
CA SER A 276 5.87 -6.58 13.53
C SER A 276 6.71 -6.44 14.81
N LEU A 277 7.29 -5.26 15.05
CA LEU A 277 8.16 -4.97 16.18
C LEU A 277 7.40 -4.75 17.50
N HIS A 278 6.88 -5.82 18.10
CA HIS A 278 6.14 -5.76 19.38
C HIS A 278 6.85 -4.96 20.49
N VAL A 279 8.19 -5.04 20.59
CA VAL A 279 9.00 -4.29 21.56
C VAL A 279 8.83 -2.77 21.42
N VAL A 280 8.65 -2.28 20.19
CA VAL A 280 8.52 -0.84 19.87
C VAL A 280 7.22 -0.29 20.42
N TYR A 281 6.10 -1.01 20.28
CA TYR A 281 4.82 -0.64 20.89
C TYR A 281 4.95 -0.48 22.40
N ALA A 282 5.56 -1.46 23.09
CA ALA A 282 5.76 -1.33 24.53
C ALA A 282 6.65 -0.13 24.88
N ASN A 283 7.71 0.13 24.10
CA ASN A 283 8.60 1.27 24.36
C ASN A 283 7.90 2.62 24.12
N ARG A 284 7.06 2.72 23.09
CA ARG A 284 6.21 3.90 22.85
C ARG A 284 5.16 4.08 23.95
N ALA A 285 4.58 2.99 24.47
CA ALA A 285 3.73 3.05 25.67
C ALA A 285 4.48 3.62 26.89
N ALA A 286 5.77 3.34 27.05
CA ALA A 286 6.56 3.94 28.11
C ALA A 286 6.70 5.47 27.95
N CYS A 287 6.87 5.96 26.71
CA CYS A 287 6.86 7.40 26.44
C CYS A 287 5.50 8.01 26.82
N PHE A 288 4.40 7.38 26.39
CA PHE A 288 3.05 7.86 26.69
C PHE A 288 2.76 7.90 28.20
N LEU A 289 3.24 6.92 28.97
CA LEU A 289 3.16 6.96 30.44
C LEU A 289 3.87 8.19 31.02
N GLN A 290 5.05 8.55 30.51
CA GLN A 290 5.78 9.74 30.97
C GLN A 290 5.08 11.05 30.57
N MET A 291 4.44 11.06 29.40
CA MET A 291 3.65 12.20 28.90
C MET A 291 2.23 12.27 29.49
N ARG A 292 1.85 11.34 30.36
CA ARG A 292 0.51 11.21 30.94
C ARG A 292 -0.61 10.97 29.91
N GLU A 293 -0.27 10.39 28.76
CA GLU A 293 -1.22 9.99 27.72
C GLU A 293 -1.64 8.53 27.92
N PHE A 294 -2.33 8.25 29.03
CA PHE A 294 -2.54 6.89 29.52
C PHE A 294 -3.39 6.00 28.59
N ASP A 295 -4.36 6.57 27.88
CA ASP A 295 -5.17 5.83 26.91
C ASP A 295 -4.33 5.30 25.74
N LYS A 296 -3.40 6.13 25.24
CA LYS A 296 -2.48 5.72 24.17
C LYS A 296 -1.48 4.67 24.67
N ALA A 297 -0.99 4.82 25.90
CA ALA A 297 -0.14 3.81 26.52
C ALA A 297 -0.85 2.46 26.65
N LEU A 298 -2.12 2.46 27.07
CA LEU A 298 -2.94 1.25 27.19
C LEU A 298 -3.17 0.57 25.84
N ALA A 299 -3.48 1.35 24.80
CA ALA A 299 -3.65 0.84 23.43
C ALA A 299 -2.37 0.14 22.92
N ASP A 300 -1.21 0.80 23.07
CA ASP A 300 0.07 0.22 22.65
C ASP A 300 0.45 -1.04 23.46
N CYS A 301 0.14 -1.08 24.76
CA CYS A 301 0.36 -2.28 25.57
C CYS A 301 -0.47 -3.46 25.07
N ARG A 302 -1.75 -3.23 24.73
CA ARG A 302 -2.65 -4.26 24.21
C ARG A 302 -2.22 -4.76 22.83
N THR A 303 -1.80 -3.85 21.94
CA THR A 303 -1.22 -4.24 20.64
C THR A 303 0.02 -5.09 20.82
N CYS A 304 0.93 -4.69 21.72
CA CYS A 304 2.12 -5.48 22.04
C CYS A 304 1.77 -6.88 22.55
N GLN A 305 0.79 -7.00 23.46
CA GLN A 305 0.35 -8.29 24.00
C GLN A 305 -0.33 -9.18 22.97
N ALA A 306 -1.11 -8.61 22.03
CA ALA A 306 -1.72 -9.38 20.94
C ALA A 306 -0.66 -10.04 20.05
N MET A 307 0.51 -9.40 19.90
CA MET A 307 1.64 -9.91 19.12
C MET A 307 2.57 -10.81 19.93
N ALA A 308 2.82 -10.45 21.19
CA ALA A 308 3.72 -11.15 22.11
C ALA A 308 3.07 -11.28 23.50
N PRO A 309 2.21 -12.31 23.70
CA PRO A 309 1.43 -12.48 24.93
C PRO A 309 2.26 -12.61 26.21
N ASP A 310 3.52 -13.05 26.08
CA ASP A 310 4.42 -13.26 27.23
C ASP A 310 5.41 -12.11 27.43
N TYR A 311 5.24 -10.97 26.75
CA TYR A 311 6.13 -9.82 26.90
C TYR A 311 5.86 -9.07 28.21
N VAL A 312 6.60 -9.43 29.26
CA VAL A 312 6.47 -8.95 30.66
C VAL A 312 6.28 -7.43 30.77
N LYS A 313 7.07 -6.64 30.03
CA LYS A 313 7.04 -5.18 30.14
C LYS A 313 5.71 -4.57 29.67
N ALA A 314 5.00 -5.20 28.72
CA ALA A 314 3.71 -4.71 28.27
C ALA A 314 2.62 -4.91 29.33
N HIS A 315 2.58 -6.07 30.01
CA HIS A 315 1.66 -6.32 31.13
C HIS A 315 1.90 -5.36 32.29
N PHE A 316 3.17 -5.13 32.63
CA PHE A 316 3.52 -4.20 33.70
C PHE A 316 3.10 -2.76 33.37
N ARG A 317 3.36 -2.31 32.13
CA ARG A 317 3.01 -0.95 31.67
C ARG A 317 1.50 -0.77 31.52
N GLU A 318 0.76 -1.81 31.12
CA GLU A 318 -0.71 -1.79 31.14
C GLU A 318 -1.24 -1.56 32.56
N GLY A 319 -0.74 -2.32 33.54
CA GLY A 319 -1.13 -2.14 34.94
C GLY A 319 -0.85 -0.71 35.43
N MET A 320 0.29 -0.13 35.05
CA MET A 320 0.60 1.27 35.37
C MET A 320 -0.37 2.26 34.71
N ALA A 321 -0.69 2.07 33.42
CA ALA A 321 -1.63 2.95 32.70
C ALA A 321 -3.03 2.90 33.32
N LEU A 322 -3.53 1.70 33.64
CA LEU A 322 -4.84 1.49 34.26
C LEU A 322 -4.90 2.10 35.67
N MET A 323 -3.83 2.00 36.45
CA MET A 323 -3.74 2.66 37.76
C MET A 323 -3.87 4.19 37.66
N GLU A 324 -3.26 4.80 36.65
CA GLU A 324 -3.34 6.25 36.45
C GLU A 324 -4.71 6.67 35.90
N LEU A 325 -5.29 5.91 34.96
CA LEU A 325 -6.65 6.14 34.46
C LEU A 325 -7.69 6.06 35.60
N ALA A 326 -7.56 5.09 36.50
CA ALA A 326 -8.46 4.92 37.64
C ALA A 326 -8.39 6.08 38.66
N LYS A 327 -7.33 6.90 38.65
CA LYS A 327 -7.19 8.08 39.52
C LYS A 327 -7.91 9.31 38.96
N VAL A 328 -8.23 9.33 37.67
CA VAL A 328 -8.93 10.46 37.05
C VAL A 328 -10.32 10.62 37.71
N PRO A 329 -10.73 11.85 38.07
CA PRO A 329 -12.06 12.10 38.61
C PRO A 329 -13.15 11.65 37.62
N GLY A 330 -14.15 10.91 38.11
CA GLY A 330 -15.24 10.38 37.27
C GLY A 330 -14.87 9.16 36.41
N ALA A 331 -13.61 8.72 36.38
CA ALA A 331 -13.23 7.49 35.69
C ALA A 331 -13.74 6.23 36.42
N ASP A 332 -14.00 5.18 35.64
CA ASP A 332 -14.40 3.87 36.16
C ASP A 332 -13.33 3.31 37.12
N LYS A 333 -13.76 2.99 38.34
CA LYS A 333 -12.89 2.41 39.36
C LYS A 333 -12.67 0.91 39.15
N GLY A 334 -13.41 0.29 38.22
CA GLY A 334 -13.14 -1.05 37.70
C GLY A 334 -11.74 -1.21 37.12
N CYS A 335 -11.13 -0.13 36.63
CA CYS A 335 -9.75 -0.12 36.14
C CYS A 335 -8.73 -0.56 37.22
N TYR A 336 -9.00 -0.39 38.52
CA TYR A 336 -8.12 -0.93 39.57
C TYR A 336 -8.10 -2.47 39.59
N ALA A 337 -9.23 -3.11 39.31
CA ALA A 337 -9.30 -4.57 39.23
C ALA A 337 -8.59 -5.09 37.97
N GLU A 338 -8.72 -4.40 36.84
CA GLU A 338 -7.95 -4.71 35.62
C GLU A 338 -6.45 -4.52 35.84
N ALA A 339 -6.04 -3.43 36.49
CA ALA A 339 -4.64 -3.20 36.84
C ALA A 339 -4.08 -4.33 37.72
N ALA A 340 -4.85 -4.80 38.71
CA ALA A 340 -4.45 -5.93 39.54
C ALA A 340 -4.25 -7.21 38.71
N ARG A 341 -5.12 -7.48 37.72
CA ARG A 341 -4.94 -8.61 36.80
C ARG A 341 -3.68 -8.48 35.96
N ALA A 342 -3.41 -7.29 35.42
CA ALA A 342 -2.20 -7.05 34.63
C ALA A 342 -0.92 -7.22 35.47
N PHE A 343 -0.88 -6.74 36.72
CA PHE A 343 0.25 -6.99 37.62
C PHE A 343 0.37 -8.44 38.06
N SER A 344 -0.75 -9.15 38.26
CA SER A 344 -0.72 -10.60 38.51
C SER A 344 -0.12 -11.34 37.32
N LYS A 345 -0.56 -11.04 36.10
CA LYS A 345 0.00 -11.63 34.87
C LYS A 345 1.49 -11.30 34.70
N THR A 346 1.90 -10.09 35.09
CA THR A 346 3.33 -9.73 35.14
C THR A 346 4.12 -10.66 36.08
N LEU A 347 3.59 -10.97 37.26
CA LEU A 347 4.22 -11.87 38.23
C LEU A 347 4.15 -13.35 37.82
N ASP A 348 3.13 -13.75 37.08
CA ASP A 348 3.06 -15.10 36.50
C ASP A 348 4.20 -15.32 35.50
N LEU A 349 4.58 -14.28 34.75
CA LEU A 349 5.66 -14.31 33.76
C LEU A 349 7.04 -14.00 34.36
N ASP A 350 7.10 -13.12 35.37
CA ASP A 350 8.32 -12.73 36.10
C ASP A 350 8.04 -12.65 37.61
N PRO A 351 8.14 -13.78 38.34
CA PRO A 351 7.83 -13.85 39.77
C PRO A 351 8.71 -12.97 40.66
N ASN A 352 9.88 -12.55 40.18
CA ASN A 352 10.85 -11.76 40.93
C ASN A 352 10.66 -10.25 40.74
N ASN A 353 9.63 -9.83 39.99
CA ASN A 353 9.36 -8.42 39.74
C ASN A 353 8.83 -7.69 40.99
N ALA A 354 9.75 -7.13 41.78
CA ALA A 354 9.44 -6.44 43.03
C ALA A 354 8.47 -5.25 42.84
N ALA A 355 8.59 -4.55 41.71
CA ALA A 355 7.70 -3.45 41.37
C ALA A 355 6.27 -3.95 41.13
N ALA A 356 6.10 -5.03 40.34
CA ALA A 356 4.79 -5.64 40.09
C ALA A 356 4.15 -6.17 41.37
N LYS A 357 4.93 -6.78 42.27
CA LYS A 357 4.44 -7.25 43.58
C LYS A 357 3.86 -6.11 44.42
N SER A 358 4.59 -5.00 44.50
CA SER A 358 4.14 -3.82 45.24
C SER A 358 2.91 -3.19 44.58
N SER A 359 2.93 -3.04 43.25
CA SER A 359 1.81 -2.49 42.50
C SER A 359 0.55 -3.35 42.56
N LEU A 360 0.68 -4.68 42.57
CA LEU A 360 -0.44 -5.61 42.74
C LEU A 360 -1.14 -5.42 44.09
N GLN A 361 -0.37 -5.27 45.18
CA GLN A 361 -0.93 -5.02 46.51
C GLN A 361 -1.73 -3.72 46.53
N ILE A 362 -1.18 -2.65 45.95
CA ILE A 362 -1.85 -1.35 45.87
C ILE A 362 -3.11 -1.46 45.01
N ALA A 363 -3.02 -2.02 43.80
CA ALA A 363 -4.15 -2.16 42.88
C ALA A 363 -5.28 -2.98 43.51
N SER A 364 -4.96 -4.09 44.20
CA SER A 364 -5.93 -4.94 44.88
C SER A 364 -6.63 -4.21 46.04
N ALA A 365 -5.87 -3.45 46.84
CA ALA A 365 -6.44 -2.64 47.92
C ALA A 365 -7.38 -1.55 47.40
N MET A 366 -6.98 -0.87 46.31
CA MET A 366 -7.80 0.16 45.66
C MET A 366 -9.06 -0.43 45.02
N ALA A 367 -8.96 -1.60 44.38
CA ALA A 367 -10.12 -2.31 43.84
C ALA A 367 -11.11 -2.72 44.93
N ALA A 368 -10.62 -3.25 46.06
CA ALA A 368 -11.46 -3.62 47.20
C ALA A 368 -12.14 -2.39 47.84
N LYS A 369 -11.43 -1.26 47.94
CA LYS A 369 -11.99 0.00 48.41
C LYS A 369 -13.09 0.50 47.47
N ALA A 370 -12.82 0.56 46.17
CA ALA A 370 -13.78 1.01 45.18
C ALA A 370 -15.05 0.16 45.16
N ALA A 371 -14.92 -1.17 45.30
CA ALA A 371 -16.06 -2.08 45.37
C ALA A 371 -16.95 -1.85 46.61
N ARG A 372 -16.37 -1.39 47.73
CA ARG A 372 -17.12 -1.05 48.95
C ARG A 372 -17.79 0.32 48.87
N GLU A 373 -17.18 1.28 48.18
CA GLU A 373 -17.69 2.65 48.03
C GLU A 373 -18.76 2.77 46.92
N GLY A 374 -18.85 1.77 46.03
CA GLY A 374 -19.88 1.69 44.99
C GLY A 374 -21.12 0.85 45.37
N GLN A 375 -21.15 0.27 46.58
CA GLN A 375 -22.32 -0.32 47.22
C GLN A 375 -23.00 0.72 48.11
#